data_AF-A0A4V6LN62-F1
#
_entry.id   AF-A0A4V6LN62-F1
#
_cell.length_a   1.000
_cell.length_b   1.000
_cell.length_c   1.000
_cell.angle_alpha   90.00
_cell.angle_beta   90.00
_cell.angle_gamma   90.00
#
_symmetry.space_group_name_H-M   'P 1'
#
loop_
_entity.id
_entity.type
_entity.pdbx_description
1 polymer ?
#
loop_
_entity_poly.entity_id
_entity_poly.type
_entity_poly.pdbx_seq_one_letter_code
_entity_poly.pdbx_strand_id
1 'polypeptide(L)'
;MLFVEKKLGHDCTWIDLDVDKIKNMEDLSDVYGLDKETIEYALDRNERAHMDYNRETGTVTFIYNVLDLEKDKEYYEAIPMTFIVEKQRLITISNHKNTYVIKRMATYLESHEIISIYKFLFASLEIICNAYYPVIEEMDKSKDEISALLRQKTTKKNLFALSDLETSMVYLTAAAKQNRLLLEHIQGHALYRGFNEVEREQFDDAMIEAHQLVSMTDLISQVLQQLSASYNNILNNNLNDNLTTLTIISVLLAILAVITGFFGMNVPLPFTDEPNAWIYILLASLILWAVLAQYLKKIARN
;
A
#
# COMPACT_ATOMS: atom_id res chain seq x y z
N MET A 1 -29.71 12.90 12.96
CA MET A 1 -30.50 11.67 12.89
C MET A 1 -29.60 10.52 13.31
N LEU A 2 -30.09 9.65 14.19
CA LEU A 2 -29.32 8.53 14.76
C LEU A 2 -29.16 7.38 13.76
N PHE A 3 -30.05 7.34 12.76
CA PHE A 3 -30.06 6.41 11.64
C PHE A 3 -30.66 7.07 10.39
N VAL A 4 -30.41 6.51 9.21
CA VAL A 4 -31.13 6.83 7.96
C VAL A 4 -31.99 5.63 7.58
N GLU A 5 -33.27 5.85 7.27
CA GLU A 5 -34.18 4.81 6.80
C GLU A 5 -34.75 5.20 5.43
N LYS A 6 -34.60 4.33 4.43
CA LYS A 6 -35.24 4.48 3.12
C LYS A 6 -35.97 3.19 2.72
N LYS A 7 -37.11 3.32 2.06
CA LYS A 7 -37.83 2.18 1.47
C LYS A 7 -37.16 1.76 0.16
N LEU A 8 -37.00 0.45 -0.02
CA LEU A 8 -36.43 -0.14 -1.23
C LEU A 8 -37.52 -0.63 -2.20
N GLY A 9 -38.69 -1.05 -1.67
CA GLY A 9 -39.81 -1.59 -2.44
C GLY A 9 -40.36 -2.87 -1.80
N HIS A 10 -41.62 -3.24 -2.07
CA HIS A 10 -42.27 -4.45 -1.53
C HIS A 10 -42.03 -4.69 -0.02
N ASP A 11 -42.28 -3.66 0.79
CA ASP A 11 -42.05 -3.65 2.25
C ASP A 11 -40.59 -3.83 2.69
N CYS A 12 -39.64 -3.81 1.76
CA CYS A 12 -38.22 -3.84 2.07
C CYS A 12 -37.68 -2.46 2.47
N THR A 13 -36.77 -2.44 3.43
CA THR A 13 -36.16 -1.22 3.99
C THR A 13 -34.65 -1.30 4.04
N TRP A 14 -33.99 -0.17 3.81
CA TRP A 14 -32.59 0.03 4.13
C TRP A 14 -32.48 0.92 5.36
N ILE A 15 -31.67 0.50 6.31
CA ILE A 15 -31.40 1.18 7.57
C ILE A 15 -29.89 1.35 7.71
N ASP A 16 -29.41 2.58 7.81
CA ASP A 16 -28.03 2.91 8.15
C ASP A 16 -27.92 3.28 9.63
N LEU A 17 -27.01 2.63 10.34
CA LEU A 17 -26.71 2.83 11.76
C LEU A 17 -25.31 3.43 11.89
N ASP A 18 -25.26 4.69 12.31
CA ASP A 18 -24.00 5.42 12.51
C ASP A 18 -23.48 5.17 13.93
N VAL A 19 -22.42 4.37 14.06
CA VAL A 19 -21.86 3.96 15.36
C VAL A 19 -21.29 5.13 16.15
N ASP A 20 -20.85 6.19 15.51
CA ASP A 20 -20.30 7.37 16.21
C ASP A 20 -21.40 8.16 16.94
N LYS A 21 -22.66 7.94 16.55
CA LYS A 21 -23.84 8.56 17.17
C LYS A 21 -24.51 7.67 18.22
N ILE A 22 -24.13 6.39 18.29
CA ILE A 22 -24.68 5.43 19.23
C ILE A 22 -23.93 5.56 20.56
N LYS A 23 -24.65 5.87 21.64
CA LYS A 23 -24.04 6.14 22.95
C LYS A 23 -23.78 4.86 23.76
N ASN A 24 -24.64 3.85 23.64
CA ASN A 24 -24.49 2.55 24.31
C ASN A 24 -24.64 1.40 23.32
N MET A 25 -23.77 0.40 23.40
CA MET A 25 -23.84 -0.78 22.52
C MET A 25 -25.03 -1.69 22.81
N GLU A 26 -25.54 -1.68 24.05
CA GLU A 26 -26.76 -2.40 24.43
C GLU A 26 -27.96 -1.92 23.58
N ASP A 27 -27.96 -0.65 23.16
CA ASP A 27 -28.99 -0.09 22.28
C ASP A 27 -29.00 -0.77 20.89
N LEU A 28 -27.86 -1.25 20.37
CA LEU A 28 -27.80 -1.93 19.07
C LEU A 28 -28.44 -3.33 19.13
N SER A 29 -28.18 -4.06 20.22
CA SER A 29 -28.74 -5.39 20.42
C SER A 29 -30.22 -5.32 20.75
N ASP A 30 -30.61 -4.44 21.67
CA ASP A 30 -31.99 -4.34 22.16
C ASP A 30 -32.94 -3.68 21.16
N VAL A 31 -32.49 -2.66 20.40
CA VAL A 31 -33.35 -1.91 19.46
C VAL A 31 -33.42 -2.57 18.08
N TYR A 32 -32.29 -3.09 17.59
CA TYR A 32 -32.20 -3.60 16.23
C TYR A 32 -32.13 -5.13 16.15
N GLY A 33 -32.06 -5.83 17.28
CA GLY A 33 -32.03 -7.30 17.33
C GLY A 33 -30.73 -7.89 16.79
N LEU A 34 -29.65 -7.11 16.80
CA LEU A 34 -28.35 -7.55 16.33
C LEU A 34 -27.68 -8.40 17.41
N ASP A 35 -27.13 -9.55 17.01
CA ASP A 35 -26.35 -10.37 17.91
C ASP A 35 -25.01 -9.69 18.24
N LYS A 36 -24.44 -10.07 19.39
CA LYS A 36 -23.22 -9.44 19.92
C LYS A 36 -22.01 -9.63 19.01
N GLU A 37 -21.92 -10.76 18.31
CA GLU A 37 -20.81 -11.10 17.43
C GLU A 37 -20.81 -10.16 16.21
N THR A 38 -21.97 -9.94 15.59
CA THR A 38 -22.15 -8.97 14.49
C THR A 38 -21.77 -7.54 14.91
N ILE A 39 -22.07 -7.14 16.15
CA ILE A 39 -21.68 -5.83 16.68
C ILE A 39 -20.16 -5.76 16.92
N GLU A 40 -19.55 -6.81 17.46
CA GLU A 40 -18.10 -6.86 17.68
C GLU A 40 -17.34 -6.74 16.36
N TYR A 41 -17.79 -7.45 15.32
CA TYR A 41 -17.25 -7.34 13.97
C TYR A 41 -17.36 -5.93 13.37
N ALA A 42 -18.49 -5.26 13.56
CA ALA A 42 -18.69 -3.90 13.04
C ALA A 42 -17.81 -2.84 13.73
N LEU A 43 -17.30 -3.15 14.93
CA LEU A 43 -16.45 -2.25 15.71
C LEU A 43 -14.95 -2.59 15.61
N ASP A 44 -14.60 -3.81 15.21
CA ASP A 44 -13.21 -4.17 14.97
C ASP A 44 -12.70 -3.53 13.68
N ARG A 45 -11.77 -2.59 13.82
CA ARG A 45 -11.13 -1.88 12.71
C ARG A 45 -10.26 -2.78 11.83
N ASN A 46 -9.84 -3.95 12.31
CA ASN A 46 -8.98 -4.88 11.59
C ASN A 46 -9.74 -6.10 11.04
N GLU A 47 -11.07 -6.10 11.16
CA GLU A 47 -11.89 -7.18 10.67
C GLU A 47 -11.73 -7.33 9.15
N ARG A 48 -11.66 -8.59 8.70
CA ARG A 48 -11.42 -8.90 7.29
C ARG A 48 -12.73 -9.05 6.54
N ALA A 49 -12.73 -8.77 5.25
CA ALA A 49 -13.91 -8.99 4.45
C ALA A 49 -14.29 -10.49 4.42
N HIS A 50 -15.50 -10.79 4.87
CA HIS A 50 -16.05 -12.15 4.92
C HIS A 50 -17.58 -12.13 4.93
N MET A 51 -18.19 -13.30 4.85
CA MET A 51 -19.64 -13.50 4.96
C MET A 51 -19.91 -14.56 6.02
N ASP A 52 -20.86 -14.26 6.91
CA ASP A 52 -21.41 -15.22 7.85
C ASP A 52 -22.89 -15.45 7.58
N TYR A 53 -23.31 -16.71 7.70
CA TYR A 53 -24.70 -17.10 7.51
C TYR A 53 -25.24 -17.83 8.75
N ASN A 54 -26.13 -17.16 9.47
CA ASN A 54 -26.83 -17.76 10.59
C ASN A 54 -28.03 -18.56 10.08
N ARG A 55 -27.93 -19.90 10.13
CA ARG A 55 -28.99 -20.81 9.65
C ARG A 55 -30.26 -20.77 10.49
N GLU A 56 -30.18 -20.41 11.77
CA GLU A 56 -31.32 -20.40 12.69
C GLU A 56 -32.21 -19.18 12.45
N THR A 57 -31.59 -18.03 12.22
CA THR A 57 -32.30 -16.76 11.99
C THR A 57 -32.50 -16.44 10.51
N GLY A 58 -31.74 -17.09 9.62
CA GLY A 58 -31.69 -16.76 8.20
C GLY A 58 -30.96 -15.44 7.91
N THR A 59 -30.24 -14.91 8.90
CA THR A 59 -29.49 -13.65 8.78
C THR A 59 -28.19 -13.89 8.04
N VAL A 60 -27.86 -12.99 7.11
CA VAL A 60 -26.57 -12.97 6.42
C VAL A 60 -25.83 -11.69 6.79
N THR A 61 -24.63 -11.83 7.32
CA THR A 61 -23.73 -10.71 7.61
C THR A 61 -22.62 -10.69 6.58
N PHE A 62 -22.34 -9.52 6.02
CA PHE A 62 -21.24 -9.28 5.09
C PHE A 62 -20.37 -8.17 5.67
N ILE A 63 -19.06 -8.41 5.67
CA ILE A 63 -18.08 -7.40 6.02
C ILE A 63 -17.32 -7.06 4.76
N TYR A 64 -17.26 -5.79 4.40
CA TYR A 64 -16.62 -5.35 3.18
C TYR A 64 -15.65 -4.20 3.46
N ASN A 65 -14.46 -4.23 2.87
CA ASN A 65 -13.45 -3.21 3.11
C ASN A 65 -13.75 -1.97 2.27
N VAL A 66 -13.91 -0.84 2.94
CA VAL A 66 -14.14 0.49 2.37
C VAL A 66 -12.88 1.32 2.50
N LEU A 67 -12.57 2.10 1.47
CA LEU A 67 -11.43 3.02 1.49
C LEU A 67 -11.61 4.09 2.57
N ASP A 68 -10.60 4.28 3.42
CA ASP A 68 -10.51 5.46 4.25
C ASP A 68 -9.95 6.62 3.40
N LEU A 69 -10.76 7.65 3.19
CA LEU A 69 -10.35 8.83 2.42
C LEU A 69 -9.42 9.75 3.23
N GLU A 70 -9.36 9.58 4.55
CA GLU A 70 -8.47 10.34 5.42
C GLU A 70 -7.09 9.68 5.49
N LYS A 71 -6.02 10.42 5.13
CA LYS A 71 -4.63 9.99 5.31
C LYS A 71 -4.14 10.26 6.73
N ASP A 72 -4.76 9.65 7.74
CA ASP A 72 -4.39 9.86 9.16
C ASP A 72 -2.90 9.55 9.44
N LYS A 73 -2.30 8.64 8.67
CA LYS A 73 -0.93 8.14 8.88
C LYS A 73 -0.01 8.38 7.68
N GLU A 74 -0.29 9.39 6.87
CA GLU A 74 0.38 9.69 5.58
C GLU A 74 0.16 8.65 4.46
N TYR A 75 -0.43 7.49 4.78
CA TYR A 75 -0.81 6.44 3.83
C TYR A 75 -2.32 6.19 3.82
N TYR A 76 -2.83 5.60 2.73
CA TYR A 76 -4.22 5.14 2.63
C TYR A 76 -4.40 3.78 3.31
N GLU A 77 -5.49 3.63 4.06
CA GLU A 77 -5.94 2.35 4.62
C GLU A 77 -7.38 2.04 4.19
N ALA A 78 -7.81 0.82 4.45
CA ALA A 78 -9.20 0.43 4.30
C ALA A 78 -9.77 0.06 5.68
N ILE A 79 -11.05 0.32 5.87
CA ILE A 79 -11.80 0.04 7.08
C ILE A 79 -12.98 -0.88 6.76
N PRO A 80 -13.35 -1.79 7.67
CA PRO A 80 -14.51 -2.63 7.45
C PRO A 80 -15.81 -1.83 7.53
N MET A 81 -16.79 -2.28 6.75
CA MET A 81 -18.17 -1.82 6.76
C MET A 81 -19.08 -3.04 6.74
N THR A 82 -20.05 -3.05 7.65
CA THR A 82 -20.90 -4.23 7.88
C THR A 82 -22.26 -4.03 7.23
N PHE A 83 -22.68 -5.04 6.47
CA PHE A 83 -24.01 -5.14 5.87
C PHE A 83 -24.70 -6.39 6.41
N ILE A 84 -25.95 -6.25 6.85
CA ILE A 84 -26.70 -7.33 7.48
C ILE A 84 -28.03 -7.44 6.74
N VAL A 85 -28.25 -8.58 6.10
CA VAL A 85 -29.51 -8.91 5.46
C VAL A 85 -30.32 -9.79 6.40
N GLU A 86 -31.45 -9.26 6.86
CA GLU A 86 -32.39 -10.01 7.68
C GLU A 86 -33.81 -9.80 7.16
N LYS A 87 -34.50 -10.87 6.79
CA LYS A 87 -35.90 -10.84 6.30
C LYS A 87 -36.09 -9.82 5.16
N GLN A 88 -36.72 -8.68 5.45
CA GLN A 88 -37.05 -7.61 4.52
C GLN A 88 -36.26 -6.32 4.82
N ARG A 89 -35.13 -6.42 5.52
CA ARG A 89 -34.28 -5.26 5.81
C ARG A 89 -32.82 -5.52 5.45
N LEU A 90 -32.20 -4.47 4.90
CA LEU A 90 -30.75 -4.33 4.82
C LEU A 90 -30.33 -3.33 5.89
N ILE A 91 -29.54 -3.78 6.85
CA ILE A 91 -28.93 -2.90 7.85
C ILE A 91 -27.48 -2.68 7.45
N THR A 92 -27.05 -1.43 7.50
CA THR A 92 -25.66 -1.04 7.28
C THR A 92 -25.14 -0.41 8.56
N ILE A 93 -23.95 -0.80 8.99
CA ILE A 93 -23.28 -0.18 10.14
C ILE A 93 -22.13 0.67 9.61
N SER A 94 -22.21 1.98 9.84
CA SER A 94 -21.30 2.99 9.30
C SER A 94 -20.68 3.85 10.41
N ASN A 95 -19.67 4.61 10.04
CA ASN A 95 -18.99 5.59 10.90
C ASN A 95 -18.61 6.85 10.08
N HIS A 96 -17.98 7.83 10.71
CA HIS A 96 -17.57 9.09 10.08
C HIS A 96 -16.66 8.90 8.87
N LYS A 97 -15.83 7.86 8.85
CA LYS A 97 -14.85 7.59 7.79
C LYS A 97 -15.50 7.02 6.52
N ASN A 98 -16.54 6.19 6.65
CA ASN A 98 -17.27 5.61 5.50
C ASN A 98 -18.62 6.29 5.19
N THR A 99 -18.96 7.40 5.87
CA THR A 99 -20.19 8.19 5.64
C THR A 99 -20.35 8.64 4.17
N TYR A 100 -19.24 8.83 3.43
CA TYR A 100 -19.31 9.18 2.01
C TYR A 100 -19.95 8.06 1.16
N VAL A 101 -19.79 6.79 1.54
CA VAL A 101 -20.42 5.64 0.88
C VAL A 101 -21.92 5.67 1.12
N ILE A 102 -22.36 5.91 2.35
CA ILE A 102 -23.79 6.03 2.71
C ILE A 102 -24.47 7.10 1.86
N LYS A 103 -23.82 8.25 1.65
CA LYS A 103 -24.36 9.31 0.77
C LYS A 103 -24.52 8.82 -0.67
N ARG A 104 -23.52 8.10 -1.22
CA ARG A 104 -23.59 7.54 -2.58
C ARG A 104 -24.68 6.48 -2.72
N MET A 105 -24.81 5.59 -1.74
CA MET A 105 -25.89 4.61 -1.65
C MET A 105 -27.26 5.30 -1.61
N ALA A 106 -27.40 6.36 -0.81
CA ALA A 106 -28.64 7.12 -0.72
C ALA A 106 -29.01 7.82 -2.04
N THR A 107 -28.03 8.37 -2.77
CA THR A 107 -28.22 8.94 -4.11
C THR A 107 -28.58 7.87 -5.14
N TYR A 108 -27.97 6.68 -5.07
CA TYR A 108 -28.33 5.56 -5.95
C TYR A 108 -29.80 5.17 -5.80
N LEU A 109 -30.36 5.22 -4.59
CA LEU A 109 -31.79 4.98 -4.36
C LEU A 109 -32.71 6.08 -4.91
N GLU A 110 -32.21 7.31 -5.10
CA GLU A 110 -33.03 8.39 -5.67
C GLU A 110 -33.31 8.18 -7.16
N SER A 111 -32.46 7.42 -7.85
CA SER A 111 -32.66 7.04 -9.25
C SER A 111 -33.35 5.68 -9.45
N HIS A 112 -33.70 4.97 -8.36
CA HIS A 112 -34.29 3.63 -8.42
C HIS A 112 -35.47 3.49 -7.44
N GLU A 113 -36.70 3.64 -7.94
CA GLU A 113 -37.92 3.62 -7.09
C GLU A 113 -38.24 2.26 -6.47
N ILE A 114 -37.91 1.15 -7.14
CA ILE A 114 -38.18 -0.21 -6.67
C ILE A 114 -36.96 -1.10 -6.91
N ILE A 115 -36.37 -1.61 -5.85
CA ILE A 115 -35.15 -2.43 -5.85
C ILE A 115 -35.21 -3.52 -4.78
N SER A 116 -34.67 -4.70 -5.09
CA SER A 116 -34.55 -5.78 -4.09
C SER A 116 -33.36 -5.53 -3.16
N ILE A 117 -33.37 -6.17 -1.99
CA ILE A 117 -32.29 -6.05 -0.99
C ILE A 117 -30.94 -6.47 -1.58
N TYR A 118 -30.89 -7.61 -2.27
CA TYR A 118 -29.63 -8.12 -2.82
C TYR A 118 -29.14 -7.29 -4.00
N LYS A 119 -30.02 -6.79 -4.87
CA LYS A 119 -29.61 -5.86 -5.93
C LYS A 119 -29.01 -4.60 -5.32
N PHE A 120 -29.65 -4.03 -4.29
CA PHE A 120 -29.13 -2.84 -3.63
C PHE A 120 -27.82 -3.11 -2.87
N LEU A 121 -27.68 -4.27 -2.22
CA LEU A 121 -26.44 -4.70 -1.59
C LEU A 121 -25.30 -4.75 -2.61
N PHE A 122 -25.48 -5.44 -3.74
CA PHE A 122 -24.43 -5.59 -4.75
C PHE A 122 -24.09 -4.28 -5.45
N ALA A 123 -25.08 -3.43 -5.73
CA ALA A 123 -24.84 -2.06 -6.18
C ALA A 123 -24.04 -1.25 -5.15
N SER A 124 -24.26 -1.48 -3.86
CA SER A 124 -23.49 -0.83 -2.79
C SER A 124 -22.04 -1.32 -2.74
N LEU A 125 -21.81 -2.63 -2.93
CA LEU A 125 -20.45 -3.18 -3.04
C LEU A 125 -19.71 -2.64 -4.28
N GLU A 126 -20.41 -2.49 -5.41
CA GLU A 126 -19.89 -1.86 -6.62
C GLU A 126 -19.53 -0.39 -6.38
N ILE A 127 -20.40 0.39 -5.71
CA ILE A 127 -20.13 1.77 -5.29
C ILE A 127 -18.85 1.86 -4.44
N ILE A 128 -18.62 0.88 -3.56
CA ILE A 128 -17.40 0.80 -2.75
C ILE A 128 -16.19 0.54 -3.63
N CYS A 129 -16.22 -0.46 -4.53
CA CYS A 129 -15.13 -0.72 -5.48
C CYS A 129 -14.77 0.53 -6.30
N ASN A 130 -15.78 1.19 -6.86
CA ASN A 130 -15.63 2.42 -7.65
C ASN A 130 -15.05 3.59 -6.85
N ALA A 131 -15.19 3.59 -5.51
CA ALA A 131 -14.58 4.61 -4.66
C ALA A 131 -13.05 4.48 -4.57
N TYR A 132 -12.47 3.31 -4.84
CA TYR A 132 -11.02 3.14 -4.86
C TYR A 132 -10.38 3.77 -6.11
N TYR A 133 -11.07 3.79 -7.26
CA TYR A 133 -10.45 4.17 -8.54
C TYR A 133 -9.75 5.53 -8.55
N PRO A 134 -10.37 6.64 -8.07
CA PRO A 134 -9.69 7.93 -8.07
C PRO A 134 -8.40 7.94 -7.24
N VAL A 135 -8.37 7.18 -6.14
CA VAL A 135 -7.20 7.06 -5.28
C VAL A 135 -6.14 6.18 -5.93
N ILE A 136 -6.51 5.07 -6.55
CA ILE A 136 -5.56 4.24 -7.31
C ILE A 136 -4.93 5.02 -8.47
N GLU A 137 -5.70 5.86 -9.17
CA GLU A 137 -5.17 6.76 -10.21
C GLU A 137 -4.22 7.83 -9.65
N GLU A 138 -4.51 8.40 -8.47
CA GLU A 138 -3.60 9.31 -7.78
C GLU A 138 -2.28 8.61 -7.41
N MET A 139 -2.36 7.35 -6.96
CA MET A 139 -1.21 6.55 -6.60
C MET A 139 -0.36 6.16 -7.82
N ASP A 140 -0.98 5.85 -8.96
CA ASP A 140 -0.25 5.57 -10.19
C ASP A 140 0.52 6.81 -10.69
N LYS A 141 -0.11 7.99 -10.64
CA LYS A 141 0.58 9.26 -10.94
C LYS A 141 1.74 9.52 -9.98
N SER A 142 1.49 9.36 -8.68
CA SER A 142 2.52 9.55 -7.64
C SER A 142 3.70 8.59 -7.80
N LYS A 143 3.44 7.34 -8.23
CA LYS A 143 4.47 6.34 -8.56
C LYS A 143 5.36 6.84 -9.71
N ASP A 144 4.79 7.42 -10.76
CA ASP A 144 5.57 7.96 -11.88
C ASP A 144 6.40 9.18 -11.47
N GLU A 145 5.84 10.07 -10.65
CA GLU A 145 6.55 11.24 -10.11
C GLU A 145 7.74 10.84 -9.23
N ILE A 146 7.53 9.92 -8.28
CA ILE A 146 8.58 9.40 -7.40
C ILE A 146 9.66 8.68 -8.22
N SER A 147 9.26 7.90 -9.22
CA SER A 147 10.20 7.25 -10.14
C SER A 147 11.10 8.28 -10.84
N ALA A 148 10.54 9.38 -11.36
CA ALA A 148 11.30 10.45 -11.98
C ALA A 148 12.25 11.17 -10.99
N LEU A 149 11.77 11.46 -9.78
CA LEU A 149 12.58 12.10 -8.73
C LEU A 149 13.76 11.24 -8.30
N LEU A 150 13.52 9.93 -8.12
CA LEU A 150 14.56 8.99 -7.72
C LEU A 150 15.61 8.78 -8.82
N ARG A 151 15.23 8.85 -10.10
CA ARG A 151 16.17 8.83 -11.25
C ARG A 151 17.09 10.05 -11.26
N GLN A 152 16.56 11.22 -10.93
CA GLN A 152 17.38 12.45 -10.86
C GLN A 152 18.30 12.44 -9.65
N LYS A 153 17.75 12.13 -8.46
CA LYS A 153 18.51 12.09 -7.21
C LYS A 153 17.84 11.21 -6.18
N THR A 154 18.56 10.17 -5.73
CA THR A 154 18.14 9.36 -4.60
C THR A 154 18.42 10.10 -3.29
N THR A 155 17.37 10.67 -2.69
CA THR A 155 17.44 11.36 -1.39
C THR A 155 16.61 10.61 -0.36
N LYS A 156 16.94 10.78 0.93
CA LYS A 156 16.13 10.20 2.03
C LYS A 156 14.65 10.57 1.90
N LYS A 157 14.34 11.82 1.54
CA LYS A 157 12.97 12.30 1.33
C LYS A 157 12.24 11.49 0.26
N ASN A 158 12.88 11.26 -0.89
CA ASN A 158 12.26 10.51 -1.99
C ASN A 158 12.09 9.02 -1.65
N LEU A 159 12.96 8.46 -0.82
CA LEU A 159 12.85 7.08 -0.33
C LEU A 159 11.70 6.93 0.69
N PHE A 160 11.50 7.91 1.57
CA PHE A 160 10.33 7.90 2.46
C PHE A 160 9.03 8.01 1.67
N ALA A 161 8.93 8.94 0.70
CA ALA A 161 7.77 9.04 -0.16
C ALA A 161 7.48 7.73 -0.93
N LEU A 162 8.52 7.02 -1.40
CA LEU A 162 8.36 5.70 -2.00
C LEU A 162 7.79 4.68 -0.99
N SER A 163 8.33 4.66 0.23
CA SER A 163 7.87 3.78 1.31
C SER A 163 6.42 4.03 1.71
N ASP A 164 5.97 5.28 1.78
CA ASP A 164 4.61 5.63 2.15
C ASP A 164 3.60 5.19 1.07
N LEU A 165 4.00 5.34 -0.20
CA LEU A 165 3.23 4.89 -1.35
C LEU A 165 3.19 3.35 -1.42
N GLU A 166 4.32 2.67 -1.18
CA GLU A 166 4.37 1.20 -1.04
C GLU A 166 3.44 0.70 0.07
N THR A 167 3.49 1.34 1.24
CA THR A 167 2.66 0.97 2.40
C THR A 167 1.18 1.12 2.07
N SER A 168 0.78 2.25 1.48
CA SER A 168 -0.59 2.47 0.99
C SER A 168 -1.01 1.35 0.04
N MET A 169 -0.19 1.02 -0.97
CA MET A 169 -0.55 -0.01 -1.95
C MET A 169 -0.70 -1.39 -1.33
N VAL A 170 0.12 -1.74 -0.33
CA VAL A 170 -0.01 -3.02 0.39
C VAL A 170 -1.39 -3.13 1.06
N TYR A 171 -1.82 -2.10 1.79
CA TYR A 171 -3.13 -2.09 2.45
C TYR A 171 -4.28 -2.14 1.44
N LEU A 172 -4.23 -1.32 0.38
CA LEU A 172 -5.29 -1.29 -0.63
C LEU A 172 -5.37 -2.59 -1.44
N THR A 173 -4.23 -3.20 -1.75
CA THR A 173 -4.16 -4.50 -2.45
C THR A 173 -4.73 -5.61 -1.57
N ALA A 174 -4.40 -5.61 -0.28
CA ALA A 174 -4.96 -6.58 0.67
C ALA A 174 -6.49 -6.43 0.78
N ALA A 175 -6.98 -5.20 0.92
CA ALA A 175 -8.42 -4.91 1.00
C ALA A 175 -9.16 -5.35 -0.27
N ALA A 176 -8.65 -4.98 -1.45
CA ALA A 176 -9.23 -5.37 -2.74
C ALA A 176 -9.29 -6.89 -2.92
N LYS A 177 -8.23 -7.61 -2.56
CA LYS A 177 -8.20 -9.08 -2.64
C LYS A 177 -9.20 -9.72 -1.69
N GLN A 178 -9.31 -9.23 -0.46
CA GLN A 178 -10.30 -9.73 0.50
C GLN A 178 -11.73 -9.52 0.00
N ASN A 179 -12.03 -8.33 -0.52
CA ASN A 179 -13.33 -8.01 -1.11
C ASN A 179 -13.68 -8.93 -2.29
N ARG A 180 -12.72 -9.18 -3.19
CA ARG A 180 -12.90 -10.13 -4.30
C ARG A 180 -13.14 -11.56 -3.80
N LEU A 181 -12.33 -12.03 -2.83
CA LEU A 181 -12.49 -13.36 -2.24
C LEU A 181 -13.85 -13.55 -1.56
N LEU A 182 -14.37 -12.50 -0.93
CA LEU A 182 -15.72 -12.51 -0.38
C LEU A 182 -16.77 -12.68 -1.47
N LEU A 183 -16.69 -11.94 -2.58
CA LEU A 183 -17.61 -12.14 -3.71
C LEU A 183 -17.48 -13.57 -4.28
N GLU A 184 -16.26 -14.08 -4.47
CA GLU A 184 -16.03 -15.46 -4.92
C GLU A 184 -16.67 -16.48 -3.95
N HIS A 185 -16.60 -16.21 -2.65
CA HIS A 185 -17.24 -17.03 -1.61
C HIS A 185 -18.77 -16.99 -1.71
N ILE A 186 -19.37 -15.81 -1.93
CA ILE A 186 -20.81 -15.66 -2.15
C ILE A 186 -21.23 -16.48 -3.38
N GLN A 187 -20.51 -16.38 -4.50
CA GLN A 187 -20.80 -17.10 -5.73
C GLN A 187 -20.81 -18.63 -5.54
N GLY A 188 -19.90 -19.14 -4.69
CA GLY A 188 -19.85 -20.56 -4.32
C GLY A 188 -20.90 -21.00 -3.30
N HIS A 189 -21.49 -20.05 -2.55
CA HIS A 189 -22.43 -20.34 -1.48
C HIS A 189 -23.85 -20.65 -1.99
N ALA A 190 -24.64 -21.39 -1.22
CA ALA A 190 -26.01 -21.77 -1.58
C ALA A 190 -26.93 -20.55 -1.79
N LEU A 191 -26.63 -19.43 -1.11
CA LEU A 191 -27.35 -18.17 -1.22
C LEU A 191 -27.41 -17.65 -2.67
N TYR A 192 -26.31 -17.78 -3.43
CA TYR A 192 -26.22 -17.32 -4.80
C TYR A 192 -27.26 -17.95 -5.74
N ARG A 193 -27.63 -19.21 -5.47
CA ARG A 193 -28.66 -19.92 -6.25
C ARG A 193 -30.05 -19.32 -6.05
N GLY A 194 -30.28 -18.65 -4.92
CA GLY A 194 -31.55 -18.01 -4.59
C GLY A 194 -31.76 -16.66 -5.28
N PHE A 195 -30.71 -16.05 -5.83
CA PHE A 195 -30.81 -14.75 -6.50
C PHE A 195 -31.58 -14.85 -7.82
N ASN A 196 -32.39 -13.83 -8.10
CA ASN A 196 -33.05 -13.65 -9.40
C ASN A 196 -32.08 -13.13 -10.47
N GLU A 197 -32.52 -13.05 -11.73
CA GLU A 197 -31.68 -12.63 -12.86
C GLU A 197 -31.06 -11.23 -12.66
N VAL A 198 -31.85 -10.27 -12.19
CA VAL A 198 -31.39 -8.88 -11.99
C VAL A 198 -30.39 -8.78 -10.82
N GLU A 199 -30.58 -9.59 -9.78
CA GLU A 199 -29.65 -9.67 -8.65
C GLU A 199 -28.32 -10.32 -9.06
N ARG A 200 -28.36 -11.34 -9.93
CA ARG A 200 -27.15 -11.99 -10.45
C ARG A 200 -26.39 -11.07 -11.40
N GLU A 201 -27.08 -10.35 -12.28
CA GLU A 201 -26.46 -9.36 -13.17
C GLU A 201 -25.70 -8.30 -12.36
N GLN A 202 -26.34 -7.70 -11.35
CA GLN A 202 -25.70 -6.71 -10.48
C GLN A 202 -24.56 -7.31 -9.63
N PHE A 203 -24.66 -8.58 -9.25
CA PHE A 203 -23.57 -9.29 -8.57
C PHE A 203 -22.37 -9.49 -9.52
N ASP A 204 -22.62 -9.88 -10.76
CA ASP A 204 -21.59 -10.07 -11.77
C ASP A 204 -20.87 -8.75 -12.09
N ASP A 205 -21.61 -7.62 -12.13
CA ASP A 205 -21.01 -6.28 -12.25
C ASP A 205 -20.07 -5.98 -11.06
N ALA A 206 -20.55 -6.18 -9.82
CA ALA A 206 -19.71 -5.98 -8.63
C ALA A 206 -18.46 -6.89 -8.62
N MET A 207 -18.60 -8.12 -9.12
CA MET A 207 -17.49 -9.07 -9.28
C MET A 207 -16.47 -8.58 -10.31
N ILE A 208 -16.92 -8.07 -11.47
CA ILE A 208 -16.06 -7.50 -12.51
C ILE A 208 -15.25 -6.33 -11.94
N GLU A 209 -15.91 -5.39 -11.25
CA GLU A 209 -15.25 -4.24 -10.64
C GLU A 209 -14.22 -4.67 -9.57
N ALA A 210 -14.55 -5.69 -8.76
CA ALA A 210 -13.60 -6.23 -7.78
C ALA A 210 -12.37 -6.89 -8.44
N HIS A 211 -12.55 -7.64 -9.54
CA HIS A 211 -11.45 -8.20 -10.32
C HIS A 211 -10.55 -7.11 -10.92
N GLN A 212 -11.16 -6.07 -11.47
CA GLN A 212 -10.45 -4.93 -12.04
C GLN A 212 -9.66 -4.19 -10.97
N LEU A 213 -10.26 -3.90 -9.81
CA LEU A 213 -9.60 -3.25 -8.69
C LEU A 213 -8.39 -4.05 -8.19
N VAL A 214 -8.52 -5.38 -8.05
CA VAL A 214 -7.37 -6.23 -7.69
C VAL A 214 -6.28 -6.16 -8.75
N SER A 215 -6.64 -6.20 -10.03
CA SER A 215 -5.66 -6.15 -11.13
C SER A 215 -4.88 -4.83 -11.14
N MET A 216 -5.55 -3.70 -10.94
CA MET A 216 -4.92 -2.38 -10.87
C MET A 216 -3.99 -2.27 -9.65
N THR A 217 -4.47 -2.69 -8.48
CA THR A 217 -3.69 -2.61 -7.24
C THR A 217 -2.45 -3.52 -7.26
N ASP A 218 -2.58 -4.75 -7.78
CA ASP A 218 -1.47 -5.68 -7.94
C ASP A 218 -0.39 -5.15 -8.89
N LEU A 219 -0.79 -4.57 -10.02
CA LEU A 219 0.16 -4.00 -11.00
C LEU A 219 0.98 -2.88 -10.35
N ILE A 220 0.32 -1.90 -9.74
CA ILE A 220 1.00 -0.75 -9.15
C ILE A 220 1.88 -1.21 -7.99
N SER A 221 1.38 -2.10 -7.11
CA SER A 221 2.17 -2.66 -6.01
C SER A 221 3.42 -3.38 -6.52
N GLN A 222 3.33 -4.14 -7.62
CA GLN A 222 4.47 -4.85 -8.20
C GLN A 222 5.50 -3.88 -8.77
N VAL A 223 5.07 -2.82 -9.45
CA VAL A 223 5.98 -1.81 -10.02
C VAL A 223 6.74 -1.09 -8.91
N LEU A 224 6.08 -0.74 -7.80
CA LEU A 224 6.73 -0.08 -6.67
C LEU A 224 7.80 -0.97 -6.03
N GLN A 225 7.49 -2.25 -5.80
CA GLN A 225 8.47 -3.20 -5.28
C GLN A 225 9.70 -3.33 -6.20
N GLN A 226 9.49 -3.32 -7.52
CA GLN A 226 10.59 -3.32 -8.49
C GLN A 226 11.41 -2.03 -8.46
N LEU A 227 10.75 -0.87 -8.29
CA LEU A 227 11.43 0.42 -8.14
C LEU A 227 12.29 0.42 -6.86
N SER A 228 11.72 0.05 -5.71
CA SER A 228 12.42 -0.03 -4.44
C SER A 228 13.64 -0.95 -4.50
N ALA A 229 13.49 -2.15 -5.07
CA ALA A 229 14.60 -3.07 -5.30
C ALA A 229 15.69 -2.46 -6.21
N SER A 230 15.30 -1.80 -7.30
CA SER A 230 16.25 -1.16 -8.24
C SER A 230 17.04 -0.02 -7.58
N TYR A 231 16.38 0.81 -6.78
CA TYR A 231 17.05 1.92 -6.09
C TYR A 231 17.93 1.47 -4.93
N ASN A 232 17.56 0.40 -4.22
CA ASN A 232 18.45 -0.23 -3.25
C ASN A 232 19.76 -0.71 -3.92
N ASN A 233 19.67 -1.28 -5.14
CA ASN A 233 20.85 -1.66 -5.91
C ASN A 233 21.70 -0.45 -6.34
N ILE A 234 21.08 0.65 -6.79
CA ILE A 234 21.80 1.87 -7.16
C ILE A 234 22.52 2.49 -5.94
N LEU A 235 21.87 2.51 -4.78
CA LEU A 235 22.47 3.00 -3.54
C LEU A 235 23.69 2.17 -3.14
N ASN A 236 23.57 0.84 -3.21
CA ASN A 236 24.69 -0.06 -2.94
C ASN A 236 25.86 0.14 -3.92
N ASN A 237 25.58 0.36 -5.20
CA ASN A 237 26.61 0.65 -6.19
C ASN A 237 27.31 1.99 -5.91
N ASN A 238 26.55 3.05 -5.62
CA ASN A 238 27.13 4.35 -5.25
C ASN A 238 27.98 4.27 -3.97
N LEU A 239 27.58 3.47 -2.98
CA LEU A 239 28.39 3.22 -1.78
C LEU A 239 29.69 2.49 -2.12
N ASN A 240 29.62 1.46 -2.97
CA ASN A 240 30.79 0.70 -3.42
C ASN A 240 31.76 1.59 -4.22
N ASP A 241 31.25 2.47 -5.09
CA ASP A 241 32.07 3.41 -5.85
C ASP A 241 32.79 4.42 -4.95
N ASN A 242 32.08 4.95 -3.93
CA ASN A 242 32.67 5.86 -2.95
C ASN A 242 33.74 5.17 -2.09
N LEU A 243 33.49 3.94 -1.63
CA LEU A 243 34.47 3.14 -0.88
C LEU A 243 35.70 2.80 -1.72
N THR A 244 35.48 2.44 -2.99
CA THR A 244 36.57 2.18 -3.93
C THR A 244 37.42 3.42 -4.13
N THR A 245 36.79 4.59 -4.31
CA THR A 245 37.48 5.89 -4.42
C THR A 245 38.29 6.20 -3.17
N LEU A 246 37.70 6.06 -1.98
CA LEU A 246 38.38 6.29 -0.71
C LEU A 246 39.55 5.32 -0.51
N THR A 247 39.38 4.06 -0.91
CA THR A 247 40.42 3.03 -0.81
C THR A 247 41.59 3.35 -1.75
N ILE A 248 41.34 3.77 -2.98
CA ILE A 248 42.38 4.22 -3.92
C ILE A 248 43.18 5.38 -3.30
N ILE A 249 42.49 6.41 -2.79
CA ILE A 249 43.16 7.55 -2.15
C ILE A 249 43.99 7.09 -0.95
N SER A 250 43.44 6.21 -0.11
CA SER A 250 44.11 5.69 1.09
C SER A 250 45.37 4.89 0.75
N VAL A 251 45.31 4.00 -0.24
CA VAL A 251 46.47 3.22 -0.71
C VAL A 251 47.54 4.14 -1.30
N LEU A 252 47.13 5.14 -2.09
CA LEU A 252 48.06 6.11 -2.68
C LEU A 252 48.77 6.95 -1.61
N LEU A 253 48.05 7.38 -0.56
CA LEU A 253 48.64 8.09 0.57
C LEU A 253 49.55 7.18 1.41
N ALA A 254 49.17 5.92 1.62
CA ALA A 254 49.97 4.95 2.36
C ALA A 254 51.33 4.69 1.69
N ILE A 255 51.35 4.57 0.35
CA ILE A 255 52.60 4.39 -0.40
C ILE A 255 53.52 5.63 -0.26
N LEU A 256 52.95 6.84 -0.37
CA LEU A 256 53.72 8.07 -0.14
C LEU A 256 54.29 8.13 1.28
N ALA A 257 53.51 7.71 2.27
CA ALA A 257 53.94 7.63 3.66
C ALA A 257 55.06 6.60 3.87
N VAL A 258 54.99 5.44 3.22
CA VAL A 258 56.05 4.41 3.29
C VAL A 258 57.36 4.92 2.69
N ILE A 259 57.31 5.53 1.51
CA ILE A 259 58.48 6.10 0.85
C ILE A 259 59.12 7.18 1.72
N THR A 260 58.35 8.17 2.16
CA THR A 260 58.85 9.25 3.03
C THR A 260 59.34 8.71 4.38
N GLY A 261 58.67 7.68 4.91
CA GLY A 261 59.05 6.97 6.12
C GLY A 261 60.44 6.35 6.00
N PHE A 262 60.72 5.58 4.94
CA PHE A 262 62.04 4.95 4.72
C PHE A 262 63.18 5.99 4.68
N PHE A 263 62.98 7.10 3.99
CA PHE A 263 63.98 8.18 3.91
C PHE A 263 64.03 9.08 5.16
N GLY A 264 63.02 9.01 6.02
CA GLY A 264 63.03 9.63 7.35
C GLY A 264 63.67 8.76 8.44
N MET A 265 64.06 7.52 8.12
CA MET A 265 64.77 6.65 9.07
C MET A 265 66.22 7.09 9.21
N ASN A 266 66.72 7.17 10.44
CA ASN A 266 68.14 7.42 10.74
C ASN A 266 69.01 6.15 10.51
N VAL A 267 68.88 5.54 9.34
CA VAL A 267 69.65 4.35 8.91
C VAL A 267 70.49 4.75 7.70
N PRO A 268 71.78 4.38 7.62
CA PRO A 268 72.60 4.70 6.47
C PRO A 268 72.05 4.00 5.21
N LEU A 269 71.46 4.79 4.32
CA LEU A 269 70.89 4.35 3.05
C LEU A 269 71.89 4.60 1.90
N PRO A 270 71.87 3.78 0.84
CA PRO A 270 72.58 4.10 -0.39
C PRO A 270 72.08 5.46 -0.93
N PHE A 271 72.98 6.28 -1.49
CA PHE A 271 72.76 7.67 -1.93
C PHE A 271 72.67 8.76 -0.84
N THR A 272 73.07 8.46 0.41
CA THR A 272 73.14 9.48 1.49
C THR A 272 74.18 10.58 1.25
N ASP A 273 75.28 10.27 0.55
CA ASP A 273 76.37 11.22 0.27
C ASP A 273 76.18 12.04 -1.02
N GLU A 274 75.10 11.81 -1.78
CA GLU A 274 74.79 12.49 -3.04
C GLU A 274 73.87 13.71 -2.80
N PRO A 275 74.31 14.96 -3.04
CA PRO A 275 73.54 16.17 -2.73
C PRO A 275 72.17 16.24 -3.42
N ASN A 276 72.03 15.59 -4.58
CA ASN A 276 70.82 15.60 -5.40
C ASN A 276 69.97 14.33 -5.26
N ALA A 277 70.31 13.41 -4.34
CA ALA A 277 69.59 12.15 -4.13
C ALA A 277 68.07 12.35 -3.93
N TRP A 278 67.69 13.41 -3.20
CA TRP A 278 66.30 13.76 -2.93
C TRP A 278 65.46 13.98 -4.21
N ILE A 279 66.06 14.50 -5.29
CA ILE A 279 65.38 14.72 -6.58
C ILE A 279 65.08 13.38 -7.24
N TYR A 280 66.06 12.48 -7.30
CA TYR A 280 65.90 11.16 -7.92
C TYR A 280 64.87 10.32 -7.16
N ILE A 281 64.87 10.38 -5.84
CA ILE A 281 63.90 9.71 -4.98
C ILE A 281 62.50 10.26 -5.25
N LEU A 282 62.34 11.58 -5.29
CA LEU A 282 61.04 12.21 -5.55
C LEU A 282 60.51 11.83 -6.93
N LEU A 283 61.35 11.83 -7.96
CA LEU A 283 61.00 11.42 -9.33
C LEU A 283 60.60 9.95 -9.41
N ALA A 284 61.40 9.04 -8.84
CA ALA A 284 61.09 7.61 -8.81
C ALA A 284 59.79 7.32 -8.05
N SER A 285 59.56 8.03 -6.95
CA SER A 285 58.36 7.92 -6.12
C SER A 285 57.12 8.41 -6.85
N LEU A 286 57.23 9.52 -7.57
CA LEU A 286 56.13 10.08 -8.37
C LEU A 286 55.78 9.17 -9.55
N ILE A 287 56.78 8.56 -10.19
CA ILE A 287 56.57 7.55 -11.24
C ILE A 287 55.87 6.32 -10.67
N LEU A 288 56.36 5.76 -9.57
CA LEU A 288 55.77 4.59 -8.92
C LEU A 288 54.33 4.87 -8.46
N TRP A 289 54.09 6.05 -7.90
CA TRP A 289 52.76 6.53 -7.53
C TRP A 289 51.82 6.62 -8.74
N ALA A 290 52.28 7.20 -9.85
CA ALA A 290 51.49 7.33 -11.07
C ALA A 290 51.13 5.96 -11.69
N VAL A 291 52.09 5.03 -11.71
CA VAL A 291 51.87 3.66 -12.21
C VAL A 291 50.83 2.92 -11.34
N LEU A 292 50.97 3.00 -10.01
CA LEU A 292 50.02 2.36 -9.10
C LEU A 292 48.64 3.00 -9.16
N ALA A 293 48.55 4.33 -9.26
CA ALA A 293 47.29 5.04 -9.45
C ALA A 293 46.57 4.57 -10.72
N GLN A 294 47.28 4.43 -11.84
CA GLN A 294 46.71 3.92 -13.08
C GLN A 294 46.26 2.46 -12.97
N TYR A 295 47.06 1.61 -12.33
CA TYR A 295 46.73 0.20 -12.12
C TYR A 295 45.47 0.02 -11.26
N LEU A 296 45.40 0.72 -10.11
CA LEU A 296 44.26 0.70 -9.20
C LEU A 296 43.00 1.26 -9.87
N LYS A 297 43.11 2.36 -10.62
CA LYS A 297 41.98 2.92 -11.38
C LYS A 297 41.47 1.96 -12.46
N LYS A 298 42.36 1.16 -13.07
CA LYS A 298 41.97 0.14 -14.06
C LYS A 298 41.19 -1.00 -13.41
N ILE A 299 41.61 -1.45 -12.21
CA ILE A 299 40.89 -2.49 -11.45
C ILE A 299 39.51 -1.98 -11.03
N ALA A 300 39.42 -0.76 -10.51
CA ALA A 300 38.18 -0.18 -10.03
C ALA A 300 37.13 0.13 -11.12
N ARG A 301 37.52 0.11 -12.40
CA ARG A 301 36.62 0.39 -13.54
C ARG A 301 36.07 -0.89 -14.19
N ASN A 302 36.62 -2.06 -13.85
CA ASN A 302 36.17 -3.38 -14.30
C ASN A 302 35.31 -4.03 -13.22
#